data_AF-A0A958XCS0-F1
#
_entry.id   AF-A0A958XCS0-F1
#
_cell.length_a   1.000
_cell.length_b   1.000
_cell.length_c   1.000
_cell.angle_alpha   90.00
_cell.angle_beta   90.00
_cell.angle_gamma   90.00
#
_symmetry.space_group_name_H-M   'P 1'
#
loop_
_entity.id
_entity.type
_entity.pdbx_description
1 polymer ?
#
loop_
_entity_poly.entity_id
_entity_poly.type
_entity_poly.pdbx_seq_one_letter_code
_entity_poly.pdbx_strand_id
1 'polypeptide(L)'
;MRKQNTSFPRCFIRLACLCGLAVLLAQETLPAQDPDIADNERSAMEEYFRTSELDGETPVAGSRKKRVSVPAGARRIGCICMDESKSPARSIGACSGHGGVRYWLYRTREGDTVRIITGRHERHPHPLDSLERSALAPPKPSKNRQSASGAPAAPTVIVMPQPYGAMPASPQADRMDWSDAAGISAGGLFSYLILRLLSGWTDRHIPRLQHVLRDLLRHRKRQTAGKNRKGAGPTRL
;
A
#
# COMPACT_ATOMS: atom_id res chain seq x y z
N MET A 1 10.96 45.38 41.73
CA MET A 1 11.92 44.55 40.97
C MET A 1 11.84 43.10 41.44
N ARG A 2 11.24 42.20 40.65
CA ARG A 2 11.14 40.75 40.95
C ARG A 2 12.06 40.00 39.99
N LYS A 3 13.10 39.34 40.52
CA LYS A 3 13.96 38.40 39.79
C LYS A 3 13.16 37.12 39.50
N GLN A 4 12.93 36.82 38.22
CA GLN A 4 12.42 35.52 37.79
C GLN A 4 13.60 34.59 37.51
N ASN A 5 13.72 33.52 38.32
CA ASN A 5 14.65 32.43 38.09
C ASN A 5 14.05 31.47 37.05
N THR A 6 14.60 31.46 35.84
CA THR A 6 14.29 30.49 34.80
C THR A 6 15.20 29.27 34.91
N SER A 7 14.84 28.31 35.76
CA SER A 7 15.42 26.97 35.73
C SER A 7 14.56 26.06 34.85
N PHE A 8 14.96 25.90 33.58
CA PHE A 8 14.39 24.95 32.62
C PHE A 8 15.51 23.97 32.16
N PRO A 9 15.19 22.77 31.64
CA PRO A 9 15.29 21.53 32.39
C PRO A 9 16.34 20.60 31.78
N ARG A 10 17.44 20.37 32.49
CA ARG A 10 18.49 19.42 32.08
C ARG A 10 18.08 17.95 32.21
N CYS A 11 16.92 17.65 32.83
CA CYS A 11 16.45 16.27 33.01
C CYS A 11 15.80 15.64 31.76
N PHE A 12 15.27 16.42 30.81
CA PHE A 12 14.54 15.83 29.67
C PHE A 12 15.45 15.15 28.64
N ILE A 13 16.71 15.56 28.53
CA ILE A 13 17.64 15.03 27.52
C ILE A 13 18.14 13.63 27.89
N ARG A 14 18.28 13.31 29.19
CA ARG A 14 18.76 11.99 29.61
C ARG A 14 17.69 10.90 29.50
N LEU A 15 16.40 11.25 29.63
CA LEU A 15 15.31 10.28 29.51
C LEU A 15 15.06 9.82 28.07
N ALA A 16 15.25 10.72 27.08
CA ALA A 16 15.06 10.39 25.67
C ALA A 16 16.13 9.44 25.11
N CYS A 17 17.34 9.43 25.68
CA CYS A 17 18.45 8.60 25.22
C CYS A 17 18.31 7.14 25.68
N LEU A 18 17.75 6.89 26.87
CA LEU A 18 17.57 5.54 27.40
C LEU A 18 16.41 4.77 26.74
N CYS A 19 15.34 5.44 26.31
CA CYS A 19 14.24 4.75 25.61
C CYS A 19 14.60 4.31 24.18
N GLY A 20 15.56 4.97 23.53
CA GLY A 20 16.00 4.58 22.18
C GLY A 20 16.77 3.25 22.14
N LEU A 21 17.55 2.96 23.18
CA LEU A 21 18.38 1.76 23.24
C LEU A 21 17.56 0.49 23.53
N ALA A 22 16.47 0.61 24.30
CA ALA A 22 15.61 -0.53 24.65
C ALA A 22 14.79 -1.07 23.47
N VAL A 23 14.48 -0.24 22.46
CA VAL A 23 13.72 -0.65 21.27
C VAL A 23 14.60 -1.38 20.25
N LEU A 24 15.93 -1.16 20.28
CA LEU A 24 16.89 -1.81 19.38
C LEU A 24 17.27 -3.24 19.80
N LEU A 25 17.12 -3.59 21.08
CA LEU A 25 17.46 -4.93 21.60
C LEU A 25 16.31 -5.95 21.55
N ALA A 26 15.12 -5.56 21.09
CA ALA A 26 13.94 -6.42 21.09
C ALA A 26 13.65 -7.11 19.73
N GLN A 27 14.61 -7.12 18.78
CA GLN A 27 14.37 -7.64 17.41
C GLN A 27 14.99 -8.99 17.05
N GLU A 28 15.67 -9.69 17.95
CA GLU A 28 16.27 -10.99 17.60
C GLU A 28 15.68 -12.17 18.38
N THR A 29 14.59 -12.73 17.87
CA THR A 29 14.30 -14.16 17.96
C THR A 29 13.33 -14.53 16.83
N LEU A 30 13.85 -15.01 15.70
CA LEU A 30 13.06 -15.76 14.72
C LEU A 30 13.24 -17.26 15.03
N PRO A 31 12.17 -17.99 15.36
CA PRO A 31 12.25 -19.44 15.51
C PRO A 31 12.42 -20.11 14.13
N ALA A 32 13.24 -21.15 14.11
CA ALA A 32 13.48 -22.00 12.95
C ALA A 32 12.18 -22.60 12.40
N GLN A 33 11.99 -22.50 11.07
CA GLN A 33 10.86 -23.07 10.34
C GLN A 33 10.97 -24.59 10.24
N ASP A 34 9.96 -25.28 10.76
CA ASP A 34 9.71 -26.70 10.62
C ASP A 34 9.14 -26.99 9.21
N PRO A 35 9.78 -27.84 8.38
CA PRO A 35 9.43 -28.00 6.96
C PRO A 35 8.07 -28.66 6.69
N ASP A 36 7.49 -29.41 7.64
CA ASP A 36 6.19 -30.09 7.45
C ASP A 36 4.98 -29.22 7.85
N ILE A 37 5.22 -28.11 8.54
CA ILE A 37 4.20 -27.08 8.82
C ILE A 37 3.85 -26.31 7.53
N ALA A 38 4.78 -26.23 6.57
CA ALA A 38 4.61 -25.41 5.37
C ALA A 38 3.42 -25.83 4.50
N ASP A 39 3.15 -27.13 4.31
CA ASP A 39 2.07 -27.56 3.41
C ASP A 39 0.68 -27.49 4.07
N ASN A 40 0.60 -27.72 5.37
CA ASN A 40 -0.64 -27.58 6.14
C ASN A 40 -0.97 -26.09 6.39
N GLU A 41 0.02 -25.26 6.70
CA GLU A 41 -0.15 -23.81 6.78
C GLU A 41 -0.40 -23.19 5.40
N ARG A 42 0.17 -23.72 4.32
CA ARG A 42 -0.13 -23.26 2.96
C ARG A 42 -1.54 -23.62 2.55
N SER A 43 -2.03 -24.81 2.88
CA SER A 43 -3.43 -25.19 2.62
C SER A 43 -4.39 -24.40 3.50
N ALA A 44 -4.07 -24.19 4.78
CA ALA A 44 -4.86 -23.36 5.69
C ALA A 44 -4.82 -21.87 5.31
N MET A 45 -3.68 -21.35 4.83
CA MET A 45 -3.58 -20.01 4.27
C MET A 45 -4.33 -19.92 2.94
N GLU A 46 -4.28 -20.92 2.07
CA GLU A 46 -5.02 -20.94 0.80
C GLU A 46 -6.54 -21.03 1.04
N GLU A 47 -6.96 -21.73 2.09
CA GLU A 47 -8.34 -21.76 2.59
C GLU A 47 -8.72 -20.43 3.26
N TYR A 48 -7.82 -19.79 4.01
CA TYR A 48 -8.00 -18.44 4.57
C TYR A 48 -8.09 -17.37 3.47
N PHE A 49 -7.25 -17.43 2.44
CA PHE A 49 -7.31 -16.57 1.25
C PHE A 49 -8.48 -16.92 0.32
N ARG A 50 -9.08 -18.12 0.44
CA ARG A 50 -10.37 -18.48 -0.18
C ARG A 50 -11.58 -18.00 0.63
N THR A 51 -11.50 -17.98 1.96
CA THR A 51 -12.57 -17.57 2.89
C THR A 51 -12.54 -16.07 3.21
N SER A 52 -11.47 -15.38 2.82
CA SER A 52 -11.30 -13.92 2.77
C SER A 52 -12.42 -13.18 2.00
N GLU A 53 -13.32 -13.88 1.29
CA GLU A 53 -14.57 -13.32 0.76
C GLU A 53 -15.65 -12.99 1.84
N LEU A 54 -15.29 -12.86 3.12
CA LEU A 54 -16.23 -12.42 4.17
C LEU A 54 -16.72 -10.99 3.92
N ASP A 55 -18.03 -10.76 4.11
CA ASP A 55 -18.67 -9.45 3.93
C ASP A 55 -17.97 -8.39 4.79
N GLY A 56 -17.17 -7.53 4.16
CA GLY A 56 -16.44 -6.43 4.82
C GLY A 56 -14.92 -6.54 4.82
N GLU A 57 -14.33 -7.54 4.17
CA GLU A 57 -12.87 -7.63 4.09
C GLU A 57 -12.28 -6.44 3.29
N THR A 58 -11.34 -5.73 3.92
CA THR A 58 -10.64 -4.61 3.30
C THR A 58 -9.49 -5.14 2.45
N PRO A 59 -9.29 -4.63 1.22
CA PRO A 59 -8.25 -5.15 0.33
C PRO A 59 -6.87 -5.09 1.00
N VAL A 60 -6.13 -6.20 0.93
CA VAL A 60 -4.82 -6.44 1.57
C VAL A 60 -3.93 -5.20 1.44
N ALA A 61 -3.81 -4.47 2.56
CA ALA A 61 -3.16 -3.18 2.66
C ALA A 61 -1.63 -3.35 2.76
N GLY A 62 -0.99 -3.84 1.70
CA GLY A 62 0.47 -4.01 1.65
C GLY A 62 1.26 -2.77 1.23
N SER A 63 0.62 -1.69 0.75
CA SER A 63 1.32 -0.50 0.26
C SER A 63 0.59 0.78 0.65
N ARG A 64 1.32 1.72 1.28
CA ARG A 64 0.84 2.94 1.96
C ARG A 64 0.11 3.99 1.12
N LYS A 65 -0.35 3.66 -0.09
CA LYS A 65 -1.25 4.48 -0.89
C LYS A 65 -2.46 3.63 -1.26
N LYS A 66 -3.58 3.84 -0.56
CA LYS A 66 -4.88 3.20 -0.88
C LYS A 66 -5.26 3.58 -2.32
N ARG A 67 -4.89 2.75 -3.29
CA ARG A 67 -5.21 2.92 -4.70
C ARG A 67 -6.65 2.45 -4.97
N VAL A 68 -7.63 3.27 -4.56
CA VAL A 68 -9.08 3.02 -4.69
C VAL A 68 -9.64 2.15 -3.56
N SER A 69 -10.49 2.75 -2.73
CA SER A 69 -11.24 2.05 -1.69
C SER A 69 -12.43 1.32 -2.32
N VAL A 70 -12.53 0.02 -2.05
CA VAL A 70 -13.75 -0.76 -2.33
C VAL A 70 -14.90 -0.19 -1.49
N PRO A 71 -16.11 0.00 -2.04
CA PRO A 71 -17.27 0.39 -1.25
C PRO A 71 -17.51 -0.59 -0.09
N ALA A 72 -17.79 -0.07 1.09
CA ALA A 72 -17.99 -0.89 2.28
C ALA A 72 -19.18 -1.84 2.09
N GLY A 73 -18.96 -3.14 2.35
CA GLY A 73 -19.99 -4.18 2.21
C GLY A 73 -20.32 -4.58 0.77
N ALA A 74 -19.49 -4.21 -0.22
CA ALA A 74 -19.64 -4.70 -1.59
C ALA A 74 -18.97 -6.07 -1.77
N ARG A 75 -19.67 -7.00 -2.44
CA ARG A 75 -19.19 -8.36 -2.69
C ARG A 75 -18.58 -8.47 -4.08
N ARG A 76 -17.38 -9.07 -4.20
CA ARG A 76 -16.76 -9.33 -5.51
C ARG A 76 -17.57 -10.40 -6.25
N ILE A 77 -18.03 -10.10 -7.46
CA ILE A 77 -18.83 -11.02 -8.28
C ILE A 77 -18.07 -11.60 -9.48
N GLY A 78 -17.01 -10.93 -9.92
CA GLY A 78 -16.18 -11.37 -11.04
C GLY A 78 -15.16 -10.32 -11.45
N CYS A 79 -14.67 -10.41 -12.69
CA CYS A 79 -13.72 -9.47 -13.25
C CYS A 79 -13.92 -9.23 -14.75
N ILE A 80 -13.38 -8.11 -15.23
CA ILE A 80 -13.18 -7.82 -16.63
C ILE A 80 -11.68 -7.91 -16.88
N CYS A 81 -11.28 -8.77 -17.81
CA CYS A 81 -9.89 -8.95 -18.20
C CYS A 81 -9.40 -7.80 -19.10
N MET A 82 -8.10 -7.74 -19.38
CA MET A 82 -7.52 -6.68 -20.20
C MET A 82 -7.93 -6.70 -21.68
N ASP A 83 -8.43 -7.85 -22.16
CA ASP A 83 -9.03 -8.02 -23.48
C ASP A 83 -10.56 -7.76 -23.49
N GLU A 84 -11.09 -7.18 -22.41
CA GLU A 84 -12.52 -6.87 -22.22
C GLU A 84 -13.44 -8.09 -22.04
N SER A 85 -12.87 -9.30 -22.06
CA SER A 85 -13.62 -10.50 -21.71
C SER A 85 -14.09 -10.46 -20.24
N LYS A 86 -15.28 -10.98 -19.99
CA LYS A 86 -15.85 -11.08 -18.64
C LYS A 86 -15.56 -12.47 -18.10
N SER A 87 -15.01 -12.54 -16.90
CA SER A 87 -14.76 -13.80 -16.21
C SER A 87 -15.49 -13.82 -14.86
N PRO A 88 -16.20 -14.92 -14.52
CA PRO A 88 -16.84 -15.08 -13.21
C PRO A 88 -15.82 -15.38 -12.10
N ALA A 89 -14.55 -15.59 -12.43
CA ALA A 89 -13.51 -15.88 -11.45
C ALA A 89 -13.21 -14.67 -10.56
N ARG A 90 -13.01 -14.93 -9.27
CA ARG A 90 -12.82 -13.93 -8.21
C ARG A 90 -11.44 -13.96 -7.56
N SER A 91 -10.68 -15.01 -7.85
CA SER A 91 -9.39 -15.30 -7.24
C SER A 91 -8.22 -14.58 -7.93
N ILE A 92 -7.09 -14.59 -7.24
CA ILE A 92 -5.81 -14.18 -7.80
C ILE A 92 -5.49 -15.12 -8.98
N GLY A 93 -5.31 -14.55 -10.18
CA GLY A 93 -5.06 -15.32 -11.40
C GLY A 93 -6.26 -15.52 -12.34
N ALA A 94 -7.44 -14.99 -12.00
CA ALA A 94 -8.68 -15.06 -12.80
C ALA A 94 -8.52 -14.72 -14.29
N CYS A 95 -7.62 -13.79 -14.63
CA CYS A 95 -7.34 -13.35 -16.00
C CYS A 95 -5.88 -13.61 -16.41
N SER A 96 -5.21 -14.63 -15.86
CA SER A 96 -3.80 -14.91 -16.15
C SER A 96 -3.50 -15.11 -17.64
N GLY A 97 -4.39 -15.79 -18.38
CA GLY A 97 -4.30 -15.95 -19.85
C GLY A 97 -4.76 -14.73 -20.66
N HIS A 98 -5.41 -13.75 -20.02
CA HIS A 98 -5.98 -12.56 -20.67
C HIS A 98 -5.18 -11.30 -20.35
N GLY A 99 -3.91 -11.46 -19.94
CA GLY A 99 -3.05 -10.34 -19.59
C GLY A 99 -3.41 -9.67 -18.28
N GLY A 100 -4.10 -10.36 -17.37
CA GLY A 100 -4.47 -9.84 -16.04
C GLY A 100 -5.82 -9.15 -16.00
N VAL A 101 -6.22 -8.75 -14.79
CA VAL A 101 -7.52 -8.14 -14.52
C VAL A 101 -7.47 -6.64 -14.79
N ARG A 102 -8.38 -6.13 -15.62
CA ARG A 102 -8.55 -4.68 -15.89
C ARG A 102 -9.44 -4.02 -14.84
N TYR A 103 -10.58 -4.63 -14.57
CA TYR A 103 -11.52 -4.18 -13.55
C TYR A 103 -11.99 -5.34 -12.69
N TRP A 104 -12.00 -5.14 -11.38
CA TRP A 104 -12.76 -6.00 -10.47
C TRP A 104 -14.21 -5.57 -10.43
N LEU A 105 -15.13 -6.53 -10.52
CA LEU A 105 -16.57 -6.28 -10.45
C LEU A 105 -17.06 -6.57 -9.04
N TYR A 106 -17.65 -5.55 -8.42
CA TYR A 106 -18.25 -5.63 -7.10
C TYR A 106 -19.74 -5.34 -7.20
N ARG A 107 -20.56 -6.09 -6.47
CA ARG A 107 -21.99 -5.83 -6.28
C ARG A 107 -22.19 -5.15 -4.93
N THR A 108 -22.77 -3.97 -4.91
CA THR A 108 -23.12 -3.26 -3.66
C THR A 108 -24.39 -3.85 -3.05
N ARG A 109 -24.72 -3.43 -1.82
CA ARG A 109 -25.94 -3.89 -1.12
C ARG A 109 -27.22 -3.48 -1.85
N GLU A 110 -27.16 -2.37 -2.59
CA GLU A 110 -28.23 -1.82 -3.40
C GLU A 110 -28.44 -2.62 -4.70
N GLY A 111 -27.51 -3.53 -5.03
CA GLY A 111 -27.55 -4.36 -6.23
C GLY A 111 -26.76 -3.78 -7.41
N ASP A 112 -26.17 -2.59 -7.27
CA ASP A 112 -25.38 -1.93 -8.30
C ASP A 112 -24.04 -2.64 -8.52
N THR A 113 -23.59 -2.67 -9.77
CA THR A 113 -22.28 -3.23 -10.11
C THR A 113 -21.25 -2.13 -10.27
N VAL A 114 -20.33 -2.04 -9.31
CA VAL A 114 -19.21 -1.09 -9.31
C VAL A 114 -17.99 -1.75 -9.92
N ARG A 115 -17.33 -1.03 -10.84
CA ARG A 115 -16.05 -1.44 -11.45
C ARG A 115 -14.90 -0.76 -10.72
N ILE A 116 -13.98 -1.56 -10.19
CA ILE A 116 -12.80 -1.05 -9.50
C ILE A 116 -11.58 -1.30 -10.36
N ILE A 117 -10.88 -0.20 -10.66
CA ILE A 117 -9.68 -0.19 -11.50
C ILE A 117 -8.53 -0.92 -10.79
N THR A 118 -7.76 -1.72 -11.52
CA THR A 118 -6.53 -2.33 -11.00
C THR A 118 -5.29 -1.52 -11.36
N GLY A 119 -4.20 -1.71 -10.61
CA GLY A 119 -2.90 -1.12 -10.95
C GLY A 119 -2.29 -1.61 -12.27
N ARG A 120 -2.88 -2.62 -12.93
CA ARG A 120 -2.49 -2.98 -14.29
C ARG A 120 -3.14 -2.07 -15.33
N HIS A 121 -4.42 -1.73 -15.16
CA HIS A 121 -5.09 -0.74 -16.02
C HIS A 121 -4.45 0.64 -15.92
N GLU A 122 -4.00 1.04 -14.72
CA GLU A 122 -3.25 2.30 -14.57
C GLU A 122 -1.95 2.33 -15.39
N ARG A 123 -1.30 1.18 -15.58
CA ARG A 123 -0.08 1.05 -16.41
C ARG A 123 -0.39 0.86 -17.89
N HIS A 124 -1.52 0.23 -18.20
CA HIS A 124 -2.00 -0.05 -19.55
C HIS A 124 -3.49 0.34 -19.65
N PRO A 125 -3.79 1.61 -19.99
CA PRO A 125 -5.18 2.09 -20.03
C PRO A 125 -5.97 1.48 -21.20
N HIS A 126 -5.28 1.19 -22.30
CA HIS A 126 -5.87 0.60 -23.49
C HIS A 126 -6.07 -0.92 -23.32
N PRO A 127 -7.11 -1.48 -23.96
CA PRO A 127 -7.25 -2.93 -24.04
C PRO A 127 -6.06 -3.54 -24.77
N LEU A 128 -5.71 -4.78 -24.45
CA LEU A 128 -4.59 -5.45 -25.13
C LEU A 128 -4.89 -5.60 -26.63
N ASP A 129 -3.94 -5.17 -27.45
CA ASP A 129 -4.02 -5.37 -28.88
C ASP A 129 -3.92 -6.88 -29.23
N SER A 130 -4.36 -7.24 -30.42
CA SER A 130 -4.22 -8.59 -30.98
C SER A 130 -2.78 -9.11 -30.97
N LEU A 131 -1.80 -8.24 -31.26
CA LEU A 131 -0.38 -8.56 -31.22
C LEU A 131 0.14 -8.77 -29.79
N GLU A 132 -0.33 -7.98 -28.83
CA GLU A 132 0.04 -8.17 -27.43
C GLU A 132 -0.61 -9.44 -26.86
N ARG A 133 -1.83 -9.77 -27.32
CA ARG A 133 -2.51 -11.02 -26.98
C ARG A 133 -1.77 -12.25 -27.48
N SER A 134 -1.18 -12.21 -28.67
CA SER A 134 -0.37 -13.34 -29.16
C SER A 134 0.98 -13.45 -28.45
N ALA A 135 1.51 -12.36 -27.89
CA ALA A 135 2.71 -12.37 -27.07
C ALA A 135 2.49 -12.89 -25.64
N LEU A 136 1.25 -12.85 -25.13
CA LEU A 136 0.91 -13.56 -23.91
C LEU A 136 1.05 -15.06 -24.15
N ALA A 137 1.95 -15.69 -23.41
CA ALA A 137 2.29 -17.09 -23.60
C ALA A 137 1.00 -17.93 -23.72
N PRO A 138 0.91 -18.81 -24.74
CA PRO A 138 -0.23 -19.68 -24.88
C PRO A 138 -0.41 -20.44 -23.56
N PRO A 139 -1.65 -20.70 -23.13
CA PRO A 139 -1.91 -21.43 -21.90
C PRO A 139 -1.07 -22.70 -21.96
N LYS A 140 -0.08 -22.80 -21.05
CA LYS A 140 0.73 -24.02 -20.94
C LYS A 140 -0.28 -25.15 -20.85
N PRO A 141 -0.21 -26.17 -21.75
CA PRO A 141 -1.17 -27.27 -21.71
C PRO A 141 -1.18 -27.75 -20.27
N SER A 142 -2.37 -27.71 -19.66
CA SER A 142 -2.48 -28.06 -18.26
C SER A 142 -1.83 -29.42 -18.12
N LYS A 143 -0.79 -29.51 -17.29
CA LYS A 143 -0.15 -30.77 -16.95
C LYS A 143 -1.11 -31.51 -16.01
N ASN A 144 -2.35 -31.66 -16.47
CA ASN A 144 -3.42 -32.31 -15.77
C ASN A 144 -3.10 -33.79 -15.88
N ARG A 145 -2.36 -34.25 -14.87
CA ARG A 145 -2.63 -35.52 -14.22
C ARG A 145 -2.70 -36.69 -15.22
N GLN A 146 -1.57 -36.97 -15.88
CA GLN A 146 -1.27 -38.36 -16.21
C GLN A 146 -1.07 -39.11 -14.89
N SER A 147 -2.19 -39.52 -14.29
CA SER A 147 -2.20 -40.62 -13.35
C SER A 147 -1.68 -41.85 -14.09
N ALA A 148 -0.52 -42.34 -13.63
CA ALA A 148 -0.11 -43.73 -13.67
C ALA A 148 -0.52 -44.55 -14.91
N SER A 149 0.17 -44.35 -16.04
CA SER A 149 0.42 -45.48 -16.94
C SER A 149 1.92 -45.50 -17.21
N GLY A 150 2.57 -46.54 -16.71
CA GLY A 150 4.00 -46.77 -16.85
C GLY A 150 4.36 -46.95 -18.32
N ALA A 151 4.90 -45.90 -18.93
CA ALA A 151 5.58 -45.98 -20.20
C ALA A 151 7.09 -45.75 -19.93
N PRO A 152 7.98 -46.64 -20.42
CA PRO A 152 9.40 -46.56 -20.16
C PRO A 152 10.00 -45.27 -20.74
N ALA A 153 10.79 -44.60 -19.89
CA ALA A 153 11.43 -43.34 -20.15
C ALA A 153 12.38 -43.42 -21.37
N ALA A 154 12.18 -42.53 -22.34
CA ALA A 154 13.16 -42.25 -23.38
C ALA A 154 14.29 -41.37 -22.80
N PRO A 155 15.55 -41.59 -23.20
CA PRO A 155 16.71 -40.90 -22.64
C PRO A 155 16.68 -39.41 -22.97
N THR A 156 16.74 -38.59 -21.93
CA THR A 156 16.79 -37.13 -22.03
C THR A 156 18.20 -36.72 -22.44
N VAL A 157 18.32 -36.07 -23.61
CA VAL A 157 19.59 -35.47 -24.07
C VAL A 157 19.89 -34.26 -23.20
N ILE A 158 20.91 -34.40 -22.35
CA ILE A 158 21.46 -33.30 -21.55
C ILE A 158 22.23 -32.38 -22.50
N VAL A 159 21.63 -31.25 -22.87
CA VAL A 159 22.35 -30.18 -23.57
C VAL A 159 23.18 -29.43 -22.53
N MET A 160 24.49 -29.65 -22.55
CA MET A 160 25.46 -28.92 -21.74
C MET A 160 25.34 -27.40 -22.02
N PRO A 161 25.17 -26.56 -21.00
CA PRO A 161 25.23 -25.12 -21.17
C PRO A 161 26.64 -24.72 -21.61
N GLN A 162 26.72 -23.97 -22.71
CA GLN A 162 27.97 -23.38 -23.18
C GLN A 162 28.60 -22.50 -22.10
N PRO A 163 29.94 -22.50 -21.97
CA PRO A 163 30.65 -21.60 -21.07
C PRO A 163 30.44 -20.16 -21.53
N TYR A 164 29.75 -19.39 -20.69
CA TYR A 164 29.53 -17.97 -20.89
C TYR A 164 30.88 -17.24 -21.02
N GLY A 165 31.02 -16.50 -22.12
CA GLY A 165 32.20 -15.71 -22.42
C GLY A 165 32.54 -14.72 -21.30
N ALA A 166 33.84 -14.55 -21.09
CA ALA A 166 34.43 -13.63 -20.13
C ALA A 166 33.79 -12.24 -20.25
N MET A 167 33.12 -11.81 -19.18
CA MET A 167 32.65 -10.43 -19.04
C MET A 167 33.85 -9.48 -19.11
N PRO A 168 33.76 -8.38 -19.88
CA PRO A 168 34.81 -7.37 -19.90
C PRO A 168 35.02 -6.85 -18.48
N ALA A 169 36.29 -6.75 -18.09
CA ALA A 169 36.69 -6.22 -16.80
C ALA A 169 36.00 -4.88 -16.58
N SER A 170 35.10 -4.84 -15.59
CA SER A 170 34.45 -3.63 -15.12
C SER A 170 35.52 -2.56 -14.93
N PRO A 171 35.39 -1.37 -15.54
CA PRO A 171 36.29 -0.27 -15.24
C PRO A 171 36.26 -0.05 -13.74
N GLN A 172 37.46 0.09 -13.18
CA GLN A 172 37.76 0.25 -11.76
C GLN A 172 36.64 1.04 -11.08
N ALA A 173 35.82 0.34 -10.31
CA ALA A 173 34.88 0.98 -9.42
C ALA A 173 35.72 1.83 -8.47
N ASP A 174 35.65 3.15 -8.65
CA ASP A 174 36.19 4.12 -7.71
C ASP A 174 35.79 3.64 -6.31
N ARG A 175 36.82 3.32 -5.52
CA ARG A 175 36.65 2.81 -4.15
C ARG A 175 35.78 3.81 -3.42
N MET A 176 34.51 3.47 -3.26
CA MET A 176 33.56 4.28 -2.51
C MET A 176 34.14 4.42 -1.11
N ASP A 177 34.58 5.63 -0.78
CA ASP A 177 35.18 5.89 0.51
C ASP A 177 34.10 5.69 1.58
N TRP A 178 34.42 4.91 2.60
CA TRP A 178 33.45 4.59 3.67
C TRP A 178 33.02 5.84 4.43
N SER A 179 33.78 6.93 4.31
CA SER A 179 33.44 8.27 4.79
C SER A 179 32.15 8.81 4.15
N ASP A 180 31.97 8.67 2.84
CA ASP A 180 30.77 9.12 2.12
C ASP A 180 29.55 8.25 2.48
N ALA A 181 29.74 6.95 2.63
CA ALA A 181 28.69 6.04 3.10
C ALA A 181 28.23 6.38 4.53
N ALA A 182 29.17 6.75 5.41
CA ALA A 182 28.86 7.20 6.77
C ALA A 182 28.12 8.55 6.75
N GLY A 183 28.50 9.48 5.87
CA GLY A 183 27.81 10.76 5.70
C GLY A 183 26.35 10.61 5.26
N ILE A 184 26.09 9.76 4.25
CA ILE A 184 24.75 9.51 3.73
C ILE A 184 23.85 8.84 4.79
N SER A 185 24.39 7.86 5.53
CA SER A 185 23.62 7.18 6.58
C SER A 185 23.31 8.09 7.76
N ALA A 186 24.26 8.91 8.22
CA ALA A 186 24.03 9.89 9.28
C ALA A 186 23.01 10.97 8.86
N GLY A 187 23.12 11.49 7.62
CA GLY A 187 22.17 12.45 7.07
C GLY A 187 20.75 11.89 6.95
N GLY A 188 20.62 10.61 6.55
CA GLY A 188 19.35 9.90 6.49
C GLY A 188 18.70 9.76 7.87
N LEU A 189 19.46 9.35 8.88
CA LEU A 189 18.95 9.20 10.25
C LEU A 189 18.52 10.56 10.84
N PHE A 190 19.32 11.60 10.64
CA PHE A 190 18.99 12.95 11.10
C PHE A 190 17.70 13.47 10.47
N SER A 191 17.56 13.31 9.15
CA SER A 191 16.35 13.68 8.41
C SER A 191 15.12 12.92 8.90
N TYR A 192 15.26 11.61 9.15
CA TYR A 192 14.19 10.79 9.71
C TYR A 192 13.75 11.27 11.10
N LEU A 193 14.68 11.62 11.98
CA LEU A 193 14.37 12.13 13.32
C LEU A 193 13.66 13.48 13.27
N ILE A 194 14.07 14.39 12.36
CA ILE A 194 13.37 15.66 12.16
C ILE A 194 11.94 15.43 11.72
N LEU A 195 11.72 14.57 10.71
CA LEU A 195 10.38 14.28 10.22
C LEU A 195 9.50 13.67 11.32
N ARG A 196 10.05 12.78 12.15
CA ARG A 196 9.33 12.16 13.27
C ARG A 196 9.01 13.16 14.39
N LEU A 197 9.90 14.10 14.66
CA LEU A 197 9.65 15.19 15.60
C LEU A 197 8.56 16.14 15.08
N LEU A 198 8.62 16.50 13.80
CA LEU A 198 7.62 17.35 13.16
C LEU A 198 6.24 16.68 13.15
N SER A 199 6.15 15.38 12.82
CA SER A 199 4.87 14.66 12.83
C SER A 199 4.28 14.56 14.23
N GLY A 200 5.11 14.24 15.24
CA GLY A 200 4.65 14.21 16.64
C GLY A 200 4.26 15.59 17.16
N TRP A 201 4.93 16.64 16.71
CA TRP A 201 4.55 18.02 17.02
C TRP A 201 3.22 18.39 16.36
N THR A 202 3.04 18.10 15.07
CA THR A 202 1.78 18.38 14.38
C THR A 202 0.61 17.68 15.04
N ASP A 203 0.75 16.40 15.41
CA ASP A 203 -0.34 15.63 16.04
C ASP A 203 -0.79 16.25 17.37
N ARG A 204 0.16 16.77 18.16
CA ARG A 204 -0.15 17.48 19.42
C ARG A 204 -0.79 18.84 19.20
N HIS A 205 -0.49 19.51 18.09
CA HIS A 205 -0.93 20.87 17.81
C HIS A 205 -2.16 20.97 16.89
N ILE A 206 -2.55 19.89 16.18
CA ILE A 206 -3.76 19.83 15.35
C ILE A 206 -5.01 20.30 16.10
N PRO A 207 -5.28 19.87 17.36
CA PRO A 207 -6.48 20.33 18.06
C PRO A 207 -6.47 21.84 18.30
N ARG A 208 -5.31 22.43 18.60
CA ARG A 208 -5.17 23.89 18.79
C ARG A 208 -5.39 24.64 17.49
N LEU A 209 -4.82 24.15 16.39
CA LEU A 209 -5.03 24.72 15.06
C LEU A 209 -6.50 24.66 14.65
N GLN A 210 -7.19 23.55 14.94
CA GLN A 210 -8.63 23.44 14.68
C GLN A 210 -9.46 24.44 15.50
N HIS A 211 -9.08 24.71 16.76
CA HIS A 211 -9.75 25.73 17.58
C HIS A 211 -9.55 27.13 17.01
N VAL A 212 -8.31 27.52 16.70
CA VAL A 212 -8.00 28.83 16.11
C VAL A 212 -8.69 29.00 14.76
N LEU A 213 -8.65 27.97 13.91
CA LEU A 213 -9.31 28.01 12.59
C LEU A 213 -10.83 28.14 12.75
N ARG A 214 -11.43 27.42 13.70
CA ARG A 214 -12.86 27.51 14.00
C ARG A 214 -13.25 28.91 14.50
N ASP A 215 -12.43 29.55 15.33
CA ASP A 215 -12.69 30.90 15.82
C ASP A 215 -12.56 31.95 14.71
N LEU A 216 -11.53 31.85 13.87
CA LEU A 216 -11.36 32.72 12.70
C LEU A 216 -12.52 32.59 11.70
N LEU A 217 -13.00 31.38 11.46
CA LEU A 217 -14.14 31.14 10.57
C LEU A 217 -15.46 31.62 11.17
N ARG A 218 -15.63 31.57 12.49
CA ARG A 218 -16.83 32.09 13.17
C ARG A 218 -16.93 33.60 13.11
N HIS A 219 -15.81 34.32 13.26
CA HIS A 219 -15.82 35.78 13.22
C HIS A 219 -16.24 36.35 11.86
N ARG A 220 -16.02 35.63 10.76
CA ARG A 220 -16.42 36.11 9.42
C ARG A 220 -17.92 36.08 9.16
N LYS A 221 -18.71 35.32 9.95
CA LYS A 221 -20.15 35.11 9.67
C LYS A 221 -21.11 36.09 10.40
N ARG A 222 -20.59 37.04 11.18
CA ARG A 222 -21.41 38.11 11.80
C ARG A 222 -20.85 39.50 11.50
N GLN A 223 -20.98 39.92 10.25
CA GLN A 223 -21.40 41.31 10.03
C GLN A 223 -22.92 41.28 9.92
N THR A 224 -23.58 41.41 11.06
CA THR A 224 -25.02 41.69 11.09
C THR A 224 -25.23 42.98 10.30
N ALA A 225 -25.91 42.85 9.16
CA ALA A 225 -26.44 43.96 8.40
C ALA A 225 -26.99 45.01 9.37
N GLY A 226 -26.40 46.21 9.30
CA GLY A 226 -26.78 47.34 10.12
C GLY A 226 -28.29 47.47 10.11
N LYS A 227 -28.88 47.32 11.29
CA LYS A 227 -30.29 47.53 11.56
C LYS A 227 -30.56 49.00 11.25
N ASN A 228 -30.95 49.29 10.02
CA ASN A 228 -31.32 50.62 9.54
C ASN A 228 -32.67 50.96 10.19
N ARG A 229 -32.63 51.30 11.48
CA ARG A 229 -33.72 51.94 12.22
C ARG A 229 -33.76 53.42 11.78
N LYS A 230 -34.48 53.67 10.69
CA LYS A 230 -35.19 54.94 10.45
C LYS A 230 -36.64 54.48 10.24
N GLY A 231 -37.55 54.59 11.21
CA GLY A 231 -37.96 55.84 11.82
C GLY A 231 -39.02 56.48 10.93
N ALA A 232 -40.27 56.03 11.02
CA ALA A 232 -41.44 56.76 10.53
C ALA A 232 -42.65 56.31 11.38
N GLY A 233 -43.12 57.23 12.23
CA GLY A 233 -44.18 57.00 13.20
C GLY A 233 -45.58 57.03 12.57
N PRO A 234 -46.62 56.73 13.38
CA PRO A 234 -48.00 56.73 12.92
C PRO A 234 -48.56 58.16 12.96
N THR A 235 -48.89 58.71 11.79
CA THR A 235 -49.74 59.90 11.70
C THR A 235 -51.19 59.45 11.77
N ARG A 236 -51.86 59.72 12.90
CA ARG A 236 -53.31 59.64 13.04
C ARG A 236 -53.94 60.84 12.35
N LEU A 237 -54.95 60.60 11.51
CA LEU A 237 -56.11 61.47 11.31
C LEU A 237 -57.34 60.57 11.18
#